data_AF-A0AAU5C3N9-F1
#
_entry.id   AF-A0AAU5C3N9-F1
#
_cell.length_a   1.000
_cell.length_b   1.000
_cell.length_c   1.000
_cell.angle_alpha   90.00
_cell.angle_beta   90.00
_cell.angle_gamma   90.00
#
_symmetry.space_group_name_H-M   'P 1'
#
loop_
_entity.id
_entity.type
_entity.pdbx_description
1 polymer ?
#
loop_
_entity_poly.entity_id
_entity_poly.type
_entity_poly.pdbx_seq_one_letter_code
_entity_poly.pdbx_strand_id
1 'polypeptide(L)'
;MSASRDIRDRDDLDVLLRRFYSAAFADPLIGPFFTEIAGTDLEAHLPRITDFWERALLRTADYGRDAFAPHAALHSARPLTAAHFGRWVQLWHACVDGLHTGPRAERAKAQGERIALALLRRLAGPGADTAGSGGGFVPLAALELRSVA
;
A
#
# COMPACT_ATOMS: atom_id res chain seq x y z
N MET A 1 16.62 20.23 11.61
CA MET A 1 15.71 19.36 10.83
C MET A 1 15.80 19.82 9.39
N SER A 2 16.30 18.98 8.49
CA SER A 2 16.31 19.32 7.06
C SER A 2 14.84 19.35 6.58
N ALA A 3 14.46 20.37 5.82
CA ALA A 3 13.12 20.41 5.25
C ALA A 3 12.93 19.17 4.35
N SER A 4 11.94 18.33 4.66
CA SER A 4 11.54 17.25 3.76
C SER A 4 11.14 17.86 2.42
N ARG A 5 11.53 17.23 1.32
CA ARG A 5 11.24 17.67 -0.05
C ARG A 5 10.26 16.72 -0.72
N ASP A 6 9.52 17.21 -1.71
CA ASP A 6 8.56 16.36 -2.44
C ASP A 6 9.27 15.26 -3.25
N ILE A 7 8.50 14.25 -3.67
CA ILE A 7 8.97 13.11 -4.47
C ILE A 7 9.24 13.60 -5.91
N ARG A 8 10.49 13.58 -6.38
CA ARG A 8 10.85 14.14 -7.69
C ARG A 8 11.01 13.09 -8.78
N ASP A 9 11.63 11.97 -8.43
CA ASP A 9 12.19 11.01 -9.35
C ASP A 9 12.16 9.58 -8.77
N ARG A 10 12.75 8.64 -9.52
CA ARG A 10 12.84 7.23 -9.14
C ARG A 10 13.71 7.02 -7.90
N ASP A 11 14.79 7.78 -7.75
CA ASP A 11 15.70 7.63 -6.59
C ASP A 11 14.96 7.94 -5.29
N ASP A 12 14.10 8.96 -5.28
CA ASP A 12 13.21 9.24 -4.15
C ASP A 12 12.25 8.08 -3.86
N LEU A 13 11.68 7.46 -4.90
CA LEU A 13 10.80 6.31 -4.75
C LEU A 13 11.55 5.08 -4.21
N ASP A 14 12.78 4.82 -4.66
CA ASP A 14 13.58 3.69 -4.19
C ASP A 14 13.89 3.81 -2.69
N VAL A 15 14.26 5.01 -2.22
CA VAL A 15 14.47 5.27 -0.79
C VAL A 15 13.18 5.09 0.01
N LEU A 16 12.07 5.66 -0.47
CA LEU A 16 10.77 5.55 0.18
C LEU A 16 10.29 4.09 0.27
N LEU A 17 10.36 3.35 -0.84
CA LEU A 17 9.87 1.97 -0.92
C LEU A 17 10.75 1.01 -0.13
N ARG A 18 12.08 1.21 -0.13
CA ARG A 18 12.97 0.45 0.74
C ARG A 18 12.63 0.65 2.21
N ARG A 19 12.42 1.90 2.66
CA ARG A 19 12.01 2.19 4.04
C ARG A 19 10.66 1.52 4.37
N PHE A 20 9.70 1.66 3.47
CA PHE A 20 8.36 1.13 3.65
C PHE A 20 8.32 -0.40 3.72
N TYR A 21 8.90 -1.10 2.74
CA TYR A 21 8.87 -2.56 2.71
C TYR A 21 9.75 -3.19 3.79
N SER A 22 10.84 -2.54 4.20
CA SER A 22 11.59 -2.97 5.40
C SER A 22 10.72 -2.93 6.64
N ALA A 23 9.93 -1.86 6.83
CA ALA A 23 8.99 -1.75 7.95
C ALA A 23 7.83 -2.75 7.84
N ALA A 24 7.29 -2.98 6.64
CA ALA A 24 6.20 -3.92 6.41
C ALA A 24 6.62 -5.38 6.66
N PHE A 25 7.82 -5.77 6.24
CA PHE A 25 8.36 -7.12 6.48
C PHE A 25 8.61 -7.39 7.97
N ALA A 26 9.03 -6.37 8.72
CA ALA A 26 9.28 -6.47 10.16
C ALA A 26 8.00 -6.30 11.01
N ASP A 27 6.87 -5.94 10.41
CA ASP A 27 5.64 -5.67 11.15
C ASP A 27 5.00 -6.96 11.68
N PRO A 28 4.62 -7.06 12.95
CA PRO A 28 4.09 -8.30 13.51
C PRO A 28 2.72 -8.70 12.94
N LEU A 29 1.93 -7.77 12.40
CA LEU A 29 0.61 -8.06 11.85
C LEU A 29 0.67 -8.42 10.36
N ILE A 30 1.41 -7.66 9.57
CA ILE A 30 1.45 -7.86 8.10
C ILE A 30 2.71 -8.55 7.60
N GLY A 31 3.80 -8.54 8.37
CA GLY A 31 5.09 -9.17 8.04
C GLY A 31 4.97 -10.65 7.67
N PRO A 32 4.22 -11.49 8.43
CA PRO A 32 4.02 -12.90 8.09
C PRO A 32 3.46 -13.16 6.68
N PHE A 33 2.73 -12.22 6.08
CA PHE A 33 2.26 -12.36 4.69
C PHE A 33 3.39 -12.22 3.67
N PHE A 34 4.40 -11.42 3.98
CA PHE A 34 5.58 -11.25 3.12
C PHE A 34 6.58 -12.38 3.34
N THR A 35 6.83 -12.75 4.60
CA THR A 35 7.89 -13.69 4.98
C THR A 35 7.42 -15.14 4.99
N GLU A 36 6.46 -15.49 5.83
CA GLU A 36 6.06 -16.89 6.06
C GLU A 36 5.15 -17.43 4.95
N ILE A 37 4.22 -16.61 4.45
CA ILE A 37 3.21 -17.06 3.49
C ILE A 37 3.72 -16.93 2.06
N ALA A 38 4.25 -15.77 1.67
CA ALA A 38 4.78 -15.57 0.33
C ALA A 38 6.23 -16.05 0.16
N GLY A 39 7.02 -16.16 1.23
CA GLY A 39 8.45 -16.45 1.11
C GLY A 39 9.20 -15.41 0.28
N THR A 40 8.75 -14.15 0.31
CA THR A 40 9.27 -13.11 -0.60
C THR A 40 10.64 -12.64 -0.13
N ASP A 41 11.59 -12.58 -1.06
CA ASP A 41 12.85 -11.88 -0.84
C ASP A 41 12.67 -10.37 -1.09
N LEU A 42 13.10 -9.54 -0.12
CA LEU A 42 12.92 -8.10 -0.18
C LEU A 42 13.70 -7.48 -1.35
N GLU A 43 14.95 -7.89 -1.57
CA GLU A 43 15.80 -7.32 -2.62
C GLU A 43 15.29 -7.68 -4.02
N ALA A 44 14.74 -8.88 -4.20
CA ALA A 44 14.09 -9.28 -5.44
C ALA A 44 12.72 -8.61 -5.65
N HIS A 45 12.05 -8.19 -4.57
CA HIS A 45 10.76 -7.50 -4.64
C HIS A 45 10.89 -6.03 -5.02
N LEU A 46 11.89 -5.34 -4.46
CA LEU A 46 12.05 -3.88 -4.55
C LEU A 46 12.04 -3.34 -6.00
N PRO A 47 12.84 -3.86 -6.96
CA PRO A 47 12.83 -3.32 -8.32
C PRO A 47 11.45 -3.37 -8.98
N ARG A 48 10.71 -4.47 -8.80
CA ARG A 48 9.40 -4.68 -9.42
C ARG A 48 8.34 -3.76 -8.85
N ILE A 49 8.38 -3.54 -7.54
CA ILE A 49 7.40 -2.69 -6.86
C ILE A 49 7.73 -1.21 -7.04
N THR A 50 9.01 -0.85 -7.22
CA THR A 50 9.41 0.48 -7.69
C THR A 50 8.80 0.78 -9.06
N ASP A 51 8.91 -0.12 -10.03
CA ASP A 51 8.32 0.10 -11.37
C ASP A 51 6.79 0.34 -11.30
N PHE A 52 6.10 -0.41 -10.44
CA PHE A 52 4.67 -0.20 -10.18
C PHE A 52 4.38 1.21 -9.65
N TRP A 53 5.09 1.64 -8.62
CA TRP A 53 4.87 2.94 -7.98
C TRP A 53 5.32 4.12 -8.84
N GLU A 54 6.41 3.95 -9.59
CA GLU A 54 6.86 4.93 -10.56
C GLU A 54 5.78 5.14 -11.64
N ARG A 55 5.20 4.06 -12.18
CA ARG A 55 4.04 4.17 -13.08
C ARG A 55 2.85 4.86 -12.40
N ALA A 56 2.52 4.47 -11.18
CA ALA A 56 1.34 5.00 -10.47
C ALA A 56 1.44 6.50 -10.13
N LEU A 57 2.64 6.97 -9.77
CA LEU A 57 2.86 8.33 -9.27
C LEU A 57 3.44 9.26 -10.33
N LEU A 58 4.41 8.80 -11.11
CA LEU A 58 5.16 9.61 -12.07
C LEU A 58 4.71 9.39 -13.52
N ARG A 59 4.01 8.28 -13.82
CA ARG A 59 3.54 7.89 -15.16
C ARG A 59 4.68 7.65 -16.16
N THR A 60 5.87 7.33 -15.68
CA THR A 60 7.09 7.17 -16.50
C THR A 60 7.50 5.72 -16.76
N ALA A 61 7.05 4.76 -15.94
CA ALA A 61 7.39 3.35 -16.08
C ALA A 61 6.29 2.52 -16.78
N ASP A 62 6.70 1.43 -17.44
CA ASP A 62 5.79 0.40 -17.91
C ASP A 62 5.63 -0.69 -16.84
N TYR A 63 4.39 -1.05 -16.55
CA TYR A 63 4.04 -2.09 -15.57
C TYR A 63 2.82 -2.87 -16.07
N GLY A 64 3.05 -3.91 -16.86
CA GLY A 64 1.98 -4.71 -17.48
C GLY A 64 1.50 -5.90 -16.64
N ARG A 65 1.93 -6.04 -15.38
CA ARG A 65 1.66 -7.22 -14.56
C ARG A 65 0.36 -7.10 -13.78
N ASP A 66 -0.33 -8.23 -13.60
CA ASP A 66 -1.52 -8.27 -12.75
C ASP A 66 -1.11 -8.14 -11.28
N ALA A 67 -1.36 -6.96 -10.71
CA ALA A 67 -1.10 -6.68 -9.31
C ALA A 67 -2.05 -7.44 -8.36
N PHE A 68 -3.18 -7.97 -8.84
CA PHE A 68 -4.17 -8.62 -7.98
C PHE A 68 -3.87 -10.10 -7.72
N ALA A 69 -3.42 -10.85 -8.72
CA ALA A 69 -3.21 -12.30 -8.61
C ALA A 69 -2.38 -12.73 -7.36
N PRO A 70 -1.28 -12.04 -6.98
CA PRO A 70 -0.54 -12.39 -5.77
C PRO A 70 -1.37 -12.20 -4.48
N HIS A 71 -2.20 -11.15 -4.41
CA HIS A 71 -3.04 -10.89 -3.25
C HIS A 71 -4.17 -11.90 -3.12
N ALA A 72 -4.72 -12.38 -4.25
CA ALA A 72 -5.71 -13.47 -4.25
C ALA A 72 -5.10 -14.78 -3.75
N ALA A 73 -3.88 -15.12 -4.19
CA ALA A 73 -3.16 -16.30 -3.70
C ALA A 73 -2.87 -16.21 -2.19
N LEU A 74 -2.41 -15.05 -1.72
CA LEU A 74 -2.22 -14.78 -0.28
C LEU A 74 -3.51 -14.96 0.51
N HIS A 75 -4.61 -14.34 0.05
CA HIS A 75 -5.90 -14.42 0.72
C HIS A 75 -6.44 -15.87 0.79
N SER A 76 -6.23 -16.66 -0.26
CA SER A 76 -6.58 -18.08 -0.29
C SER A 76 -5.78 -18.91 0.73
N ALA A 77 -4.49 -18.59 0.92
CA ALA A 77 -3.65 -19.25 1.92
C ALA A 77 -3.98 -18.81 3.36
N ARG A 78 -4.21 -17.51 3.57
CA ARG A 78 -4.65 -16.94 4.84
C ARG A 78 -5.49 -15.68 4.58
N PRO A 79 -6.69 -15.55 5.17
CA PRO A 79 -7.54 -14.39 4.89
C PRO A 79 -6.86 -13.05 5.18
N LEU A 80 -6.65 -12.27 4.13
CA LEU A 80 -6.35 -10.83 4.23
C LEU A 80 -7.62 -10.08 4.65
N THR A 81 -7.52 -9.24 5.67
CA THR A 81 -8.65 -8.55 6.31
C THR A 81 -8.43 -7.03 6.29
N ALA A 82 -9.49 -6.27 6.60
CA ALA A 82 -9.40 -4.81 6.72
C ALA A 82 -8.31 -4.32 7.68
N ALA A 83 -8.04 -5.08 8.76
CA ALA A 83 -6.97 -4.74 9.71
C ALA A 83 -5.58 -4.81 9.06
N HIS A 84 -5.32 -5.82 8.21
CA HIS A 84 -4.05 -5.96 7.50
C HIS A 84 -3.83 -4.81 6.51
N PHE A 85 -4.85 -4.49 5.70
CA PHE A 85 -4.77 -3.36 4.76
C PHE A 85 -4.66 -2.02 5.48
N GLY A 86 -5.39 -1.82 6.58
CA GLY A 86 -5.27 -0.62 7.40
C GLY A 86 -3.86 -0.44 7.97
N ARG A 87 -3.24 -1.52 8.46
CA ARG A 87 -1.86 -1.47 8.95
C ARG A 87 -0.85 -1.15 7.86
N TRP A 88 -1.02 -1.73 6.67
CA TRP A 88 -0.19 -1.42 5.51
C TRP A 88 -0.29 0.07 5.14
N VAL A 89 -1.49 0.65 5.13
CA VAL A 89 -1.68 2.10 4.85
C VAL A 89 -1.05 2.97 5.93
N GLN A 90 -1.21 2.62 7.22
CA GLN A 90 -0.58 3.37 8.32
C GLN A 90 0.94 3.42 8.17
N LEU A 91 1.57 2.28 7.88
CA LEU A 91 3.02 2.22 7.65
C LEU A 91 3.42 3.02 6.41
N TRP A 92 2.61 2.97 5.34
CA TRP A 92 2.84 3.74 4.13
C TRP A 92 2.85 5.25 4.42
N HIS A 93 1.82 5.75 5.10
CA HIS A 93 1.73 7.17 5.47
C HIS A 93 2.91 7.59 6.34
N ALA A 94 3.23 6.81 7.38
CA ALA A 94 4.36 7.10 8.26
C ALA A 94 5.71 7.16 7.51
N CYS A 95 5.89 6.33 6.47
CA CYS A 95 7.09 6.37 5.64
C CYS A 95 7.12 7.58 4.70
N VAL A 96 5.99 7.93 4.08
CA VAL A 96 5.87 9.12 3.24
C VAL A 96 6.13 10.38 4.06
N ASP A 97 5.39 10.58 5.16
CA ASP A 97 5.51 11.77 6.02
C ASP A 97 6.90 11.85 6.68
N GLY A 98 7.55 10.71 6.89
CA GLY A 98 8.90 10.63 7.45
C GLY A 98 10.03 10.97 6.45
N LEU A 99 9.75 11.14 5.16
CA LEU A 99 10.76 11.39 4.11
C LEU A 99 10.41 12.58 3.21
N HIS A 100 9.13 12.80 2.94
CA HIS A 100 8.65 13.68 1.90
C HIS A 100 7.47 14.54 2.38
N THR A 101 7.30 15.70 1.75
CA THR A 101 6.14 16.58 1.90
C THR A 101 5.87 17.27 0.57
N GLY A 102 4.61 17.61 0.30
CA GLY A 102 4.20 18.28 -0.92
C GLY A 102 3.18 17.49 -1.75
N PRO A 103 2.76 18.03 -2.90
CA PRO A 103 1.67 17.47 -3.68
C PRO A 103 1.86 16.01 -4.11
N ARG A 104 3.08 15.58 -4.45
CA ARG A 104 3.32 14.17 -4.85
C ARG A 104 3.36 13.24 -3.64
N ALA A 105 3.85 13.70 -2.49
CA ALA A 105 3.72 12.97 -1.22
C ALA A 105 2.24 12.74 -0.84
N GLU A 106 1.39 13.77 -0.92
CA GLU A 106 -0.05 13.63 -0.67
C GLU A 106 -0.72 12.69 -1.69
N ARG A 107 -0.34 12.80 -2.96
CA ARG A 107 -0.80 11.87 -4.00
C ARG A 107 -0.36 10.43 -3.71
N ALA A 108 0.85 10.22 -3.21
CA ALA A 108 1.37 8.91 -2.85
C ALA A 108 0.54 8.27 -1.74
N LYS A 109 0.21 9.02 -0.68
CA LYS A 109 -0.69 8.59 0.39
C LYS A 109 -2.07 8.19 -0.14
N ALA A 110 -2.72 9.10 -0.87
CA ALA A 110 -4.05 8.86 -1.45
C ALA A 110 -4.07 7.66 -2.44
N GLN A 111 -2.99 7.45 -3.20
CA GLN A 111 -2.85 6.30 -4.09
C GLN A 111 -2.73 4.99 -3.30
N GLY A 112 -1.97 4.97 -2.20
CA GLY A 112 -1.86 3.81 -1.32
C GLY A 112 -3.20 3.39 -0.73
N GLU A 113 -3.98 4.35 -0.23
CA GLU A 113 -5.34 4.10 0.26
C GLU A 113 -6.25 3.49 -0.81
N ARG A 114 -6.24 4.05 -2.03
CA ARG A 114 -7.06 3.56 -3.13
C ARG A 114 -6.70 2.13 -3.54
N ILE A 115 -5.42 1.79 -3.57
CA ILE A 115 -4.94 0.43 -3.86
C ILE A 115 -5.43 -0.53 -2.79
N ALA A 116 -5.20 -0.20 -1.51
CA ALA A 116 -5.59 -1.05 -0.38
C ALA A 116 -7.11 -1.33 -0.39
N LEU A 117 -7.92 -0.28 -0.60
CA LEU A 117 -9.38 -0.40 -0.67
C LEU A 117 -9.84 -1.23 -1.88
N ALA A 118 -9.22 -1.05 -3.05
CA ALA A 118 -9.56 -1.81 -4.25
C ALA A 118 -9.25 -3.31 -4.07
N LEU A 119 -8.09 -3.64 -3.49
CA LEU A 119 -7.71 -5.01 -3.18
C LEU A 119 -8.66 -5.63 -2.17
N LEU A 120 -8.93 -4.95 -1.05
CA LEU A 120 -9.86 -5.43 -0.02
C LEU A 120 -11.24 -5.75 -0.60
N ARG A 121 -11.83 -4.81 -1.36
CA ARG A 121 -13.15 -5.02 -2.00
C ARG A 121 -13.14 -6.18 -2.96
N ARG A 122 -12.10 -6.30 -3.79
CA ARG A 122 -12.01 -7.37 -4.79
C ARG A 122 -11.80 -8.74 -4.14
N LEU A 123 -11.09 -8.81 -3.01
CA LEU A 123 -10.92 -10.04 -2.23
C LEU A 123 -12.19 -10.47 -1.50
N ALA A 124 -12.99 -9.52 -1.03
CA ALA A 124 -14.23 -9.81 -0.29
C ALA A 124 -15.32 -10.45 -1.18
N GLY A 125 -15.21 -10.34 -2.51
CA GLY A 125 -16.15 -10.91 -3.46
C GLY A 125 -17.49 -10.15 -3.53
N PRO A 126 -18.36 -10.51 -4.50
CA PRO A 126 -19.70 -9.94 -4.58
C PRO A 126 -20.57 -10.56 -3.47
N GLY A 127 -20.70 -9.84 -2.34
CA GLY A 127 -21.60 -10.23 -1.23
C GLY A 127 -21.06 -10.04 0.19
N ALA A 128 -19.83 -9.57 0.36
CA ALA A 128 -19.29 -9.31 1.70
C ALA A 128 -19.80 -7.97 2.26
N ASP A 129 -20.61 -8.05 3.31
CA ASP A 129 -20.95 -6.90 4.14
C ASP A 129 -19.66 -6.28 4.69
N THR A 130 -19.38 -5.03 4.32
CA THR A 130 -18.29 -4.24 4.90
C THR A 130 -18.48 -3.95 6.40
N ALA A 131 -19.57 -4.44 6.99
CA ALA A 131 -19.91 -4.37 8.40
C ALA A 131 -19.29 -5.53 9.19
N GLY A 132 -17.99 -5.76 9.04
CA GLY A 132 -17.23 -6.52 10.03
C GLY A 132 -17.17 -5.69 11.31
N SER A 133 -17.80 -6.19 12.38
CA SER A 133 -17.87 -5.61 13.73
C SER A 133 -16.52 -5.64 14.48
N GLY A 134 -15.49 -5.09 13.86
CA GLY A 134 -14.18 -4.86 14.46
C GLY A 134 -13.56 -3.61 13.86
N GLY A 135 -13.67 -2.49 14.60
CA GLY A 135 -12.93 -1.22 14.39
C GLY A 135 -12.44 -1.01 12.96
N GLY A 136 -13.37 -0.87 12.02
CA GLY A 136 -13.08 -0.88 10.59
C GLY A 136 -12.26 0.34 10.20
N PHE A 137 -11.09 0.09 9.60
CA PHE A 137 -10.32 1.11 8.90
C PHE A 137 -11.22 1.82 7.88
N VAL A 138 -11.44 3.12 8.07
CA VAL A 138 -12.10 3.98 7.09
C VAL A 138 -10.99 4.74 6.35
N PRO A 139 -10.72 4.42 5.06
CA PRO A 139 -9.80 5.22 4.26
C PRO A 139 -10.26 6.68 4.23
N LEU A 140 -9.34 7.65 4.24
CA LEU A 140 -9.70 9.06 4.13
C LEU A 140 -10.46 9.30 2.82
N ALA A 141 -10.08 8.61 1.74
CA ALA A 141 -10.82 8.60 0.47
C ALA A 141 -12.29 8.12 0.59
N ALA A 142 -12.63 7.32 1.60
CA ALA A 142 -14.00 6.89 1.88
C ALA A 142 -14.78 7.87 2.78
N LEU A 143 -14.08 8.77 3.49
CA LEU A 143 -14.67 9.88 4.25
C LEU A 143 -15.00 11.06 3.32
N GLU A 144 -14.13 11.37 2.36
CA GLU A 144 -14.33 12.44 1.36
C GLU A 144 -15.50 12.18 0.39
N LEU A 145 -15.95 10.93 0.24
CA LEU A 145 -17.13 10.58 -0.57
C LEU A 145 -18.46 10.74 0.18
N ARG A 146 -18.43 10.97 1.50
CA ARG A 146 -19.64 11.16 2.32
C ARG A 146 -19.99 12.63 2.55
N SER A 147 -19.11 13.56 2.20
CA SER A 147 -19.29 15.01 2.37
C SER A 147 -19.89 15.71 1.14
N VAL A 148 -20.23 14.97 0.07
CA VAL A 148 -20.82 15.50 -1.17
C VAL A 148 -22.21 14.90 -1.46
N ALA A 149 -22.97 14.59 -0.41
CA ALA A 149 -24.37 14.18 -0.52
C ALA A 149 -25.30 15.21 0.14
#